data_AF-A0A8S3K607-F1
#
_entry.id   AF-A0A8S3K607-F1
#
_cell.length_a   1.000
_cell.length_b   1.000
_cell.length_c   1.000
_cell.angle_alpha   90.00
_cell.angle_beta   90.00
_cell.angle_gamma   90.00
#
_symmetry.space_group_name_H-M   'P 1'
#
loop_
_entity.id
_entity.type
_entity.pdbx_description
1 polymer ?
#
loop_
_entity_poly.entity_id
_entity_poly.type
_entity_poly.pdbx_seq_one_letter_code
_entity_poly.pdbx_strand_id
1 'polypeptide(L)'
;MLIGNHCISIDYLSTLIRNIPKLRHGLVKSDIFPQDRQNFSSCVKICSDDVTNCLTEIHDSEGIIMYIRLLRSIMIAYIEKLTTPINRLYHAWFSVFVSRLWYIWIDYMPKVNLEKSLYELSGITTNKK
;
A
#
# COMPACT_ATOMS: atom_id res chain seq x y z
N MET A 1 8.35 -5.34 1.03
CA MET A 1 8.13 -5.19 -0.43
C MET A 1 8.59 -3.79 -0.81
N LEU A 2 9.12 -3.61 -2.02
CA LEU A 2 9.55 -2.31 -2.54
C LEU A 2 8.70 -1.91 -3.74
N ILE A 3 8.35 -0.64 -3.86
CA ILE A 3 7.89 -0.01 -5.11
C ILE A 3 8.84 1.15 -5.39
N GLY A 4 9.63 1.04 -6.45
CA GLY A 4 10.77 1.93 -6.63
C GLY A 4 11.70 1.84 -5.41
N ASN A 5 12.24 2.98 -4.97
CA ASN A 5 13.11 3.03 -3.79
C ASN A 5 12.35 3.12 -2.45
N HIS A 6 11.02 2.99 -2.46
CA HIS A 6 10.21 3.15 -1.25
C HIS A 6 9.77 1.80 -0.68
N CYS A 7 9.85 1.68 0.64
CA CYS A 7 9.42 0.49 1.36
C CYS A 7 7.91 0.49 1.60
N ILE A 8 7.30 -0.69 1.47
CA ILE A 8 5.93 -0.96 1.87
C ILE A 8 5.97 -1.83 3.12
N SER A 9 5.49 -1.28 4.24
CA SER A 9 5.37 -1.97 5.53
C SER A 9 4.05 -1.64 6.23
N ILE A 10 3.49 -2.62 6.92
CA ILE A 10 2.31 -2.42 7.79
C ILE A 10 2.60 -1.50 8.99
N ASP A 11 3.89 -1.27 9.30
CA ASP A 11 4.33 -0.33 10.33
C ASP A 11 3.84 1.10 10.07
N TYR A 12 3.69 1.51 8.80
CA TYR A 12 3.16 2.83 8.46
C TYR A 12 1.69 2.96 8.89
N LEU A 13 0.85 1.95 8.64
CA LEU A 13 -0.53 1.93 9.11
C LEU A 13 -0.62 1.83 10.64
N SER A 14 0.27 1.06 11.26
CA SER A 14 0.37 0.98 12.73
C SER A 14 0.75 2.32 13.34
N THR A 15 1.61 3.08 12.68
CA THR A 15 2.05 4.42 13.10
C THR A 15 0.92 5.44 12.91
N LEU A 16 0.22 5.39 11.78
CA LEU A 16 -0.98 6.18 11.52
C LEU A 16 -2.04 5.99 12.61
N ILE A 17 -2.38 4.74 12.95
CA ILE A 17 -3.38 4.42 13.98
C ILE A 17 -2.98 4.93 15.37
N ARG A 18 -1.68 5.00 15.68
CA ARG A 18 -1.18 5.46 16.99
C ARG A 18 -1.10 6.97 17.09
N ASN A 19 -0.74 7.65 16.01
CA ASN A 19 -0.32 9.04 16.05
C ASN A 19 -1.33 10.01 15.45
N ILE A 20 -2.22 9.54 14.57
CA ILE A 20 -3.23 10.38 13.91
C ILE A 20 -4.60 10.08 14.54
N PRO A 21 -5.45 11.11 14.78
CA PRO A 21 -6.77 10.88 15.35
C PRO A 21 -7.66 9.98 14.48
N LYS A 22 -8.31 8.98 15.10
CA LYS A 22 -9.21 8.02 14.44
C LYS A 22 -10.28 8.67 13.57
N LEU A 23 -10.82 9.82 13.98
CA LEU A 23 -11.86 10.52 13.22
C LEU A 23 -11.41 10.89 11.80
N ARG A 24 -10.10 11.05 11.57
CA ARG A 24 -9.54 11.42 10.26
C ARG A 24 -9.35 10.25 9.32
N HIS A 25 -9.05 9.06 9.83
CA HIS A 25 -8.67 7.89 9.01
C HIS A 25 -9.59 6.67 9.17
N GLY A 26 -10.42 6.62 10.21
CA GLY A 26 -11.40 5.56 10.47
C GLY A 26 -10.85 4.21 10.94
N LEU A 27 -9.58 3.90 10.71
CA LEU A 27 -8.95 2.61 11.05
C LEU A 27 -8.88 2.31 12.56
N VAL A 28 -8.97 1.02 12.89
CA VAL A 28 -8.67 0.43 14.20
C VAL A 28 -7.61 -0.67 14.08
N LYS A 29 -7.01 -1.09 15.21
CA LYS A 29 -5.94 -2.11 15.22
C LYS A 29 -6.35 -3.43 14.56
N SER A 30 -7.61 -3.83 14.69
CA SER A 30 -8.11 -5.06 14.07
C SER A 30 -8.17 -4.98 12.53
N ASP A 31 -8.23 -3.78 11.95
CA ASP A 31 -8.27 -3.62 10.49
C ASP A 31 -6.94 -4.01 9.83
N ILE A 32 -5.83 -3.94 10.57
CA ILE A 32 -4.48 -4.26 10.08
C ILE A 32 -3.95 -5.59 10.60
N PHE A 33 -4.84 -6.50 11.02
CA PHE A 33 -4.43 -7.77 11.62
C PHE A 33 -3.98 -8.78 10.55
N PRO A 34 -2.68 -9.17 10.52
CA PRO A 34 -2.15 -9.97 9.39
C PRO A 34 -2.70 -11.40 9.29
N GLN A 35 -3.27 -11.92 10.38
CA GLN A 35 -3.84 -13.28 10.40
C GLN A 35 -5.24 -13.31 9.77
N ASP A 36 -5.93 -12.17 9.71
CA ASP A 36 -7.25 -12.06 9.10
C ASP A 36 -7.15 -11.72 7.61
N ARG A 37 -6.71 -12.72 6.83
CA ARG A 37 -6.40 -12.56 5.39
C ARG A 37 -7.63 -12.46 4.49
N GLN A 38 -8.82 -12.66 5.03
CA GLN A 38 -10.09 -12.64 4.27
C GLN A 38 -10.95 -11.42 4.58
N ASN A 39 -10.45 -10.47 5.37
CA ASN A 39 -11.19 -9.27 5.74
C ASN A 39 -11.23 -8.23 4.63
N PHE A 40 -12.13 -8.45 3.68
CA PHE A 40 -12.35 -7.50 2.59
C PHE A 40 -12.85 -6.13 3.11
N SER A 41 -13.63 -6.10 4.19
CA SER A 41 -14.12 -4.85 4.78
C SER A 41 -12.98 -3.96 5.25
N SER A 42 -12.01 -4.52 5.98
CA SER A 42 -10.83 -3.80 6.44
C SER A 42 -9.93 -3.40 5.28
N CYS A 43 -9.80 -4.24 4.24
CA CYS A 43 -9.09 -3.88 3.01
C CYS A 43 -9.69 -2.62 2.34
N VAL A 44 -11.03 -2.57 2.19
CA VAL A 44 -11.72 -1.40 1.61
C VAL A 44 -11.49 -0.15 2.46
N LYS A 45 -11.54 -0.27 3.80
CA LYS A 45 -11.27 0.85 4.72
C LYS A 45 -9.83 1.35 4.61
N ILE A 46 -8.84 0.45 4.57
CA ILE A 46 -7.43 0.81 4.39
C ILE A 46 -7.22 1.56 3.07
N CYS A 47 -7.98 1.21 2.04
CA CYS A 47 -7.94 1.85 0.73
C CYS A 47 -8.85 3.06 0.59
N SER A 48 -9.26 3.69 1.69
CA SER A 48 -10.00 4.95 1.62
C SER A 48 -9.06 6.12 1.30
N ASP A 49 -9.64 7.16 0.70
CA ASP A 49 -8.89 8.38 0.41
C ASP A 49 -8.43 9.06 1.71
N ASP A 50 -9.26 9.00 2.76
CA ASP A 50 -8.96 9.45 4.13
C ASP A 50 -7.67 8.83 4.70
N VAL A 51 -7.49 7.52 4.56
CA VAL A 51 -6.26 6.84 5.00
C VAL A 51 -5.07 7.30 4.18
N THR A 52 -5.19 7.38 2.85
CA THR A 52 -4.07 7.85 2.01
C THR A 52 -3.68 9.30 2.27
N ASN A 53 -4.65 10.17 2.57
CA ASN A 53 -4.43 11.57 2.94
C ASN A 53 -3.75 11.67 4.31
N CYS A 54 -4.11 10.82 5.27
CA CYS A 54 -3.43 10.77 6.56
C CYS A 54 -2.01 10.20 6.44
N LEU A 55 -1.78 9.25 5.53
CA LEU A 55 -0.44 8.70 5.31
C LEU A 55 0.56 9.74 4.81
N THR A 56 0.14 10.77 4.07
CA THR A 56 1.08 11.83 3.61
C THR A 56 1.72 12.63 4.74
N GLU A 57 1.17 12.55 5.96
CA GLU A 57 1.76 13.16 7.16
C GLU A 57 2.88 12.31 7.78
N ILE A 58 3.06 11.08 7.30
CA ILE A 58 4.09 10.16 7.76
C ILE A 58 5.26 10.16 6.78
N HIS A 59 6.47 10.38 7.30
CA HIS A 59 7.73 10.36 6.55
C HIS A 59 7.96 9.02 5.86
N ASP A 60 8.49 9.05 4.63
CA ASP A 60 8.79 7.88 3.78
C ASP A 60 7.60 6.94 3.49
N SER A 61 6.36 7.44 3.54
CA SER A 61 5.16 6.64 3.34
C SER A 61 4.73 6.50 1.87
N GLU A 62 5.48 7.06 0.91
CA GLU A 62 5.09 7.12 -0.50
C GLU A 62 4.89 5.73 -1.11
N GLY A 63 5.71 4.76 -0.69
CA GLY A 63 5.62 3.37 -1.13
C GLY A 63 4.28 2.74 -0.76
N ILE A 64 3.87 2.88 0.51
CA ILE A 64 2.59 2.35 0.97
C ILE A 64 1.40 3.11 0.39
N ILE A 65 1.50 4.43 0.20
CA ILE A 65 0.47 5.22 -0.47
C ILE A 65 0.27 4.73 -1.90
N MET A 66 1.34 4.51 -2.65
CA MET A 66 1.26 4.00 -4.02
C MET A 66 0.65 2.59 -4.07
N TYR A 67 1.06 1.72 -3.14
CA TYR A 67 0.49 0.38 -3.02
C TYR A 67 -1.03 0.41 -2.73
N ILE A 68 -1.47 1.26 -1.80
CA ILE A 68 -2.89 1.42 -1.47
C ILE A 68 -3.68 1.99 -2.66
N ARG A 69 -3.13 2.96 -3.40
CA ARG A 69 -3.76 3.52 -4.61
C ARG A 69 -3.89 2.49 -5.73
N LEU A 70 -2.88 1.63 -5.91
CA LEU A 70 -2.96 0.50 -6.83
C LEU A 70 -4.10 -0.44 -6.42
N LEU A 71 -4.18 -0.81 -5.15
CA LEU A 71 -5.23 -1.70 -4.65
C LEU A 71 -6.63 -1.09 -4.81
N ARG A 72 -6.79 0.21 -4.51
CA ARG A 72 -8.03 0.97 -4.75
C ARG A 72 -8.43 0.96 -6.22
N SER A 73 -7.48 1.16 -7.13
CA SER A 73 -7.74 1.10 -8.58
C SER A 73 -8.18 -0.29 -9.03
N ILE A 74 -7.58 -1.36 -8.50
CA ILE A 74 -8.01 -2.74 -8.77
C ILE A 74 -9.45 -2.94 -8.29
N MET A 75 -9.81 -2.47 -7.09
CA MET A 75 -11.18 -2.59 -6.59
C MET A 75 -12.19 -1.84 -7.47
N ILE A 76 -11.89 -0.60 -7.88
CA ILE A 76 -12.76 0.19 -8.76
C ILE A 76 -12.90 -0.49 -10.14
N ALA A 77 -11.80 -1.03 -10.67
CA ALA A 77 -11.79 -1.67 -11.98
C ALA A 77 -12.54 -3.01 -12.02
N TYR A 78 -12.47 -3.82 -10.97
CA TYR A 78 -12.92 -5.22 -11.05
C TYR A 78 -14.00 -5.63 -10.04
N ILE A 79 -14.22 -4.85 -8.98
CA ILE A 79 -15.14 -5.21 -7.89
C ILE A 79 -16.33 -4.25 -7.83
N GLU A 80 -16.08 -2.95 -7.93
CA GLU A 80 -17.13 -1.96 -7.77
C GLU A 80 -18.13 -2.01 -8.93
N LYS A 81 -19.42 -2.17 -8.62
CA LYS A 81 -20.47 -2.41 -9.62
C LYS A 81 -20.99 -1.13 -10.28
N LEU A 82 -20.89 0.00 -9.58
CA LEU A 82 -21.47 1.28 -10.00
C LEU A 82 -20.51 2.13 -10.83
N THR A 83 -19.25 1.71 -10.97
CA THR A 83 -18.24 2.42 -11.77
C THR A 83 -18.63 2.40 -13.25
N THR A 84 -18.61 3.59 -13.87
CA THR A 84 -18.85 3.76 -15.30
C THR A 84 -17.81 3.00 -16.14
N PRO A 85 -18.16 2.55 -17.36
CA PRO A 85 -17.21 1.80 -18.20
C PRO A 85 -15.89 2.53 -18.47
N ILE A 86 -15.94 3.85 -18.66
CA ILE A 86 -14.75 4.66 -18.94
C ILE A 86 -13.81 4.74 -17.71
N ASN A 87 -14.36 4.95 -16.51
CA ASN A 87 -13.57 4.98 -15.29
C ASN A 87 -13.00 3.59 -14.97
N ARG A 88 -13.79 2.54 -15.23
CA ARG A 88 -13.33 1.16 -15.09
C ARG A 88 -12.11 0.88 -15.97
N LEU A 89 -12.18 1.29 -17.23
CA LEU A 89 -11.08 1.13 -18.19
C LEU A 89 -9.83 1.92 -17.74
N TYR A 90 -10.01 3.15 -17.26
CA TYR A 90 -8.92 3.95 -16.71
C TYR A 90 -8.21 3.24 -15.55
N HIS A 91 -8.94 2.78 -14.54
CA HIS A 91 -8.35 2.12 -13.37
C HIS A 91 -7.74 0.75 -13.69
N ALA A 92 -8.33 0.02 -14.65
CA ALA A 92 -7.74 -1.22 -15.16
C ALA A 92 -6.38 -0.95 -15.80
N TRP A 93 -6.30 0.02 -16.71
CA TRP A 93 -5.04 0.41 -17.35
C TRP A 93 -4.02 0.95 -16.36
N PHE A 94 -4.43 1.81 -15.42
CA PHE A 94 -3.56 2.30 -14.36
C PHE A 94 -2.91 1.14 -13.60
N SER A 95 -3.70 0.13 -13.21
CA SER A 95 -3.20 -1.04 -12.50
C SER A 95 -2.18 -1.84 -13.33
N VAL A 96 -2.47 -2.03 -14.62
CA VAL A 96 -1.57 -2.71 -15.57
C VAL A 96 -0.26 -1.94 -15.75
N PHE A 97 -0.31 -0.62 -15.95
CA PHE A 97 0.87 0.20 -16.17
C PHE A 97 1.77 0.24 -14.93
N VAL A 98 1.20 0.44 -13.74
CA VAL A 98 1.95 0.42 -12.48
C VAL A 98 2.64 -0.93 -12.29
N SER A 99 1.93 -2.03 -12.55
CA SER A 99 2.50 -3.38 -12.42
C SER A 99 3.64 -3.63 -13.41
N ARG A 100 3.52 -3.15 -14.65
CA ARG A 100 4.59 -3.24 -15.67
C ARG A 100 5.81 -2.41 -15.28
N LEU A 101 5.60 -1.18 -14.81
CA LEU A 101 6.69 -0.31 -14.34
C LEU A 101 7.41 -0.94 -13.15
N TRP A 102 6.67 -1.54 -12.22
CA TRP A 102 7.25 -2.24 -11.09
C TRP A 102 8.06 -3.47 -11.53
N TYR A 103 7.54 -4.26 -12.47
CA TYR A 103 8.26 -5.40 -13.03
C TYR A 103 9.57 -4.99 -13.72
N ILE A 104 9.52 -3.95 -14.56
CA ILE A 104 10.72 -3.38 -15.20
C ILE A 104 11.70 -2.92 -14.12
N TRP A 105 11.24 -2.21 -13.10
CA TRP A 105 12.12 -1.75 -12.02
C TRP A 105 12.83 -2.91 -11.31
N ILE A 106 12.14 -4.04 -11.07
CA ILE A 106 12.76 -5.25 -10.51
C ILE A 106 13.84 -5.82 -11.43
N ASP A 107 13.56 -5.90 -12.73
CA ASP A 107 14.47 -6.50 -13.72
C ASP A 107 15.75 -5.68 -13.93
N TYR A 108 15.64 -4.36 -13.89
CA TYR A 108 16.75 -3.43 -14.10
C TYR A 108 17.50 -3.06 -12.81
N MET A 109 16.98 -3.43 -11.63
CA MET A 109 17.69 -3.22 -10.37
C MET A 109 18.85 -4.23 -10.26
N PRO A 110 20.09 -3.77 -9.98
CA PRO A 110 21.21 -4.68 -9.75
C PRO A 110 20.85 -5.64 -8.61
N LYS A 111 20.98 -6.96 -8.83
CA LYS A 111 20.60 -8.00 -7.85
C LYS A 111 21.20 -7.75 -6.45
N VAL A 112 22.43 -7.21 -6.41
CA VAL A 112 23.14 -6.81 -5.17
C VAL A 112 22.39 -5.71 -4.39
N ASN A 113 21.77 -4.75 -5.08
CA ASN A 113 20.98 -3.68 -4.45
C ASN A 113 19.60 -4.17 -4.00
N LEU A 114 19.01 -5.12 -4.72
CA LEU A 114 17.75 -5.74 -4.31
C LEU A 114 17.93 -6.57 -3.04
N GLU A 115 18.98 -7.40 -2.96
CA GLU A 115 19.28 -8.16 -1.74
C GLU A 115 19.64 -7.23 -0.59
N LYS A 116 20.52 -6.24 -0.78
CA LYS A 116 20.90 -5.28 0.26
C LYS A 116 19.69 -4.50 0.80
N SER A 117 18.83 -4.01 -0.09
CA SER A 117 17.61 -3.30 0.33
C SER A 117 16.62 -4.23 1.05
N LEU A 118 16.50 -5.50 0.65
CA LEU A 118 15.69 -6.48 1.40
C LEU A 118 16.31 -6.85 2.76
N TYR A 119 17.63 -6.92 2.87
CA TYR A 119 18.37 -7.20 4.12
C TYR A 119 18.29 -6.03 5.11
N GLU A 120 18.47 -4.78 4.68
CA GLU A 120 18.31 -3.59 5.53
C GLU A 120 16.90 -3.52 6.14
N LEU A 121 15.89 -3.94 5.38
CA LEU A 121 14.51 -4.04 5.85
C LEU A 121 14.27 -5.17 6.86
N SER A 122 15.04 -6.26 6.80
CA SER A 122 15.00 -7.35 7.80
C SER A 122 15.66 -6.97 9.14
N GLY A 123 16.61 -6.03 9.12
CA GLY A 123 17.24 -5.46 10.32
C GLY A 123 16.33 -4.50 11.08
N ILE A 124 15.45 -3.78 10.37
CA ILE A 124 14.48 -2.85 10.98
C ILE A 124 13.34 -3.62 11.70
N THR A 125 12.96 -4.80 11.20
CA THR A 125 11.93 -5.64 11.83
C THR A 125 12.45 -6.47 13.02
N THR A 126 13.77 -6.70 13.12
CA THR A 126 14.38 -7.49 14.20
C THR A 126 14.87 -6.67 15.39
N ASN A 127 15.04 -5.35 15.26
CA ASN A 127 15.49 -4.45 16.34
C ASN A 127 14.37 -3.88 17.24
N LYS A 128 13.15 -4.41 17.17
CA LYS A 128 12.09 -4.14 18.16
C LYS A 128 11.98 -5.34 19.11
N LYS A 129 12.89 -5.43 20.08
CA LYS A 129 12.70 -6.20 21.33
C LYS A 129 12.47 -5.23 22.47
#